data_AF-A0AB37T811-F1
#
_entry.id   AF-A0AB37T811-F1
#
_cell.length_a   1.000
_cell.length_b   1.000
_cell.length_c   1.000
_cell.angle_alpha   90.00
_cell.angle_beta   90.00
_cell.angle_gamma   90.00
#
_symmetry.space_group_name_H-M   'P 1'
#
loop_
_entity.id
_entity.type
_entity.pdbx_description
1 polymer ?
#
loop_
_entity_poly.entity_id
_entity_poly.type
_entity_poly.pdbx_seq_one_letter_code
_entity_poly.pdbx_strand_id
1 'polypeptide(L)'
;MTTPLPAGFRIALDHSARRIDAHRWAGGSPARVFRLTPAGLTVWAALRTGPVRSQAAGVLARKLTDAGVAHPEPPPLTAAPDVTVVIPVHDRLDKLARCLAEVTGDRYPVVLVDDASRNGPAVAELAERFGVRLVVRQENGGPPAARNTGLAATDTELVAFVDSDCVPPNGWIDTLAAHFADPLVGAVAPRVVPAAGTTWAGRYTRATCCLDLGDTPASVAPNTRVAWVPTTAMIVRREAVADGFDPALSVAGEDVDFVWRMQKAGWRVRYDPTVRVRHLEPETWVGLLTRRYRYGTSAAPLTLRHPGSLPPLVLHGWPTLTVAAALAGRPRLAAAAYACSVLSTARALRRGGQPVDTVPRAMTDAAVKTWLGIGRYSTQFALPLLAAQALRHGWRRRTAVATLALGPALTEWARRRPAIDPARYVAGHLADDLAYGSGVLAGCVTHRTTLPLRPAIGRHRKE
;
A
#
# COMPACT_ATOMS: atom_id res chain seq x y z
N MET A 1 22.92 9.38 15.84
CA MET A 1 23.55 8.05 15.63
C MET A 1 22.48 7.07 15.16
N THR A 2 22.78 6.10 14.30
CA THR A 2 21.79 5.11 13.83
C THR A 2 21.56 4.04 14.90
N THR A 3 20.34 3.91 15.41
CA THR A 3 19.97 2.83 16.35
C THR A 3 20.08 1.47 15.65
N PRO A 4 20.89 0.52 16.18
CA PRO A 4 21.08 -0.79 15.54
C PRO A 4 19.79 -1.61 15.50
N LEU A 5 19.68 -2.51 14.52
CA LEU A 5 18.71 -3.61 14.60
C LEU A 5 19.10 -4.52 15.78
N PRO A 6 18.15 -4.96 16.64
CA PRO A 6 18.49 -5.76 17.82
C PRO A 6 19.15 -7.10 17.49
N ALA A 7 19.86 -7.65 18.47
CA ALA A 7 20.45 -8.98 18.36
C ALA A 7 19.37 -10.05 18.15
N GLY A 8 19.72 -11.13 17.45
CA GLY A 8 18.80 -12.24 17.15
C GLY A 8 18.03 -12.09 15.83
N PHE A 9 17.82 -10.86 15.35
CA PHE A 9 17.23 -10.64 14.02
C PHE A 9 18.14 -11.16 12.91
N ARG A 10 17.54 -11.81 11.91
CA ARG A 10 18.19 -12.05 10.62
C ARG A 10 17.71 -11.00 9.61
N ILE A 11 18.33 -10.95 8.44
CA ILE A 11 17.87 -10.11 7.33
C ILE A 11 17.84 -10.91 6.04
N ALA A 12 16.74 -10.80 5.30
CA ALA A 12 16.62 -11.31 3.94
C ALA A 12 16.81 -10.17 2.94
N LEU A 13 17.62 -10.37 1.91
CA LEU A 13 17.71 -9.38 0.83
C LEU A 13 16.39 -9.28 0.09
N ASP A 14 15.97 -8.05 -0.21
CA ASP A 14 14.83 -7.81 -1.07
C ASP A 14 15.10 -8.37 -2.48
N HIS A 15 14.05 -8.85 -3.15
CA HIS A 15 14.18 -9.40 -4.49
C HIS A 15 14.74 -8.41 -5.53
N SER A 16 14.69 -7.09 -5.26
CA SER A 16 15.29 -6.05 -6.09
C SER A 16 16.79 -5.82 -5.81
N ALA A 17 17.32 -6.32 -4.70
CA ALA A 17 18.72 -6.16 -4.34
C ALA A 17 19.62 -6.95 -5.30
N ARG A 18 20.58 -6.25 -5.91
CA ARG A 18 21.53 -6.80 -6.88
C ARG A 18 22.91 -6.26 -6.58
N ARG A 19 23.89 -7.15 -6.60
CA ARG A 19 25.30 -6.78 -6.53
C ARG A 19 25.74 -6.27 -7.90
N ILE A 20 26.31 -5.06 -7.94
CA ILE A 20 26.88 -4.45 -9.15
C ILE A 20 28.32 -4.93 -9.32
N ASP A 21 29.11 -4.84 -8.25
CA ASP A 21 30.49 -5.31 -8.20
C ASP A 21 30.88 -5.70 -6.76
N ALA A 22 32.17 -5.88 -6.48
CA ALA A 22 32.66 -6.30 -5.16
C ALA A 22 32.18 -5.41 -3.99
N HIS A 23 31.97 -4.11 -4.22
CA HIS A 23 31.65 -3.15 -3.16
C HIS A 23 30.30 -2.47 -3.35
N ARG A 24 29.72 -2.47 -4.55
CA ARG A 24 28.50 -1.71 -4.87
C ARG A 24 27.29 -2.60 -5.10
N TRP A 25 26.15 -2.09 -4.65
CA TRP A 25 24.85 -2.76 -4.70
C TRP A 25 23.78 -1.78 -5.14
N ALA A 26 22.78 -2.27 -5.85
CA ALA A 26 21.57 -1.54 -6.20
C ALA A 26 20.34 -2.28 -5.69
N GLY A 27 19.29 -1.54 -5.33
CA GLY A 27 18.01 -2.10 -4.92
C GLY A 27 17.27 -1.18 -3.97
N GLY A 28 16.26 -1.72 -3.32
CA GLY A 28 15.47 -1.00 -2.33
C GLY A 28 14.24 -0.30 -2.90
N SER A 29 13.49 0.32 -2.01
CA SER A 29 12.30 1.08 -2.35
C SER A 29 12.23 2.36 -1.52
N PRO A 30 12.55 3.54 -2.09
CA PRO A 30 12.89 3.77 -3.49
C PRO A 30 14.23 3.13 -3.89
N ALA A 31 14.41 2.87 -5.19
CA ALA A 31 15.63 2.27 -5.71
C ALA A 31 16.85 3.18 -5.45
N ARG A 32 17.90 2.61 -4.87
CA ARG A 32 19.14 3.29 -4.50
C ARG A 32 20.33 2.48 -4.97
N VAL A 33 21.46 3.17 -5.12
CA VAL A 33 22.78 2.54 -5.24
C VAL A 33 23.58 2.89 -4.01
N PHE A 34 24.22 1.89 -3.40
CA PHE A 34 25.05 2.08 -2.22
C PHE A 34 26.34 1.29 -2.32
N ARG A 35 27.34 1.72 -1.54
CA ARG A 35 28.66 1.08 -1.47
C ARG A 35 28.90 0.58 -0.05
N LEU A 36 29.32 -0.68 0.07
CA LEU A 36 29.84 -1.24 1.31
C LEU A 36 31.36 -0.98 1.38
N THR A 37 31.82 -0.43 2.50
CA THR A 37 33.25 -0.32 2.81
C THR A 37 33.86 -1.72 3.02
N PRO A 38 35.19 -1.88 3.00
CA PRO A 38 35.83 -3.16 3.32
C PRO A 38 35.39 -3.73 4.68
N ALA A 39 35.28 -2.88 5.70
CA ALA A 39 34.71 -3.24 7.00
C ALA A 39 33.24 -3.67 6.88
N GLY A 40 32.43 -2.93 6.11
CA GLY A 40 31.03 -3.27 5.84
C GLY A 40 30.84 -4.61 5.12
N LEU A 41 31.75 -4.97 4.21
CA LEU A 41 31.73 -6.28 3.55
C LEU A 41 32.01 -7.43 4.51
N THR A 42 32.93 -7.22 5.45
CA THR A 42 33.23 -8.21 6.51
C THR A 42 32.00 -8.43 7.39
N VAL A 43 31.34 -7.35 7.82
CA VAL A 43 30.10 -7.41 8.59
C VAL A 43 28.97 -8.06 7.78
N TRP A 44 28.84 -7.72 6.50
CA TRP A 44 27.87 -8.32 5.59
C TRP A 44 28.05 -9.84 5.44
N ALA A 45 29.29 -10.33 5.36
CA ALA A 45 29.57 -11.75 5.25
C ALA A 45 29.01 -12.54 6.46
N ALA A 46 29.12 -11.98 7.66
CA ALA A 46 28.52 -12.55 8.87
C ALA A 46 26.98 -12.45 8.85
N LEU A 47 26.42 -11.28 8.55
CA LEU A 47 24.96 -11.04 8.51
C LEU A 47 24.23 -11.92 7.49
N ARG A 48 24.86 -12.25 6.37
CA ARG A 48 24.26 -13.10 5.32
C ARG A 48 23.97 -14.52 5.81
N THR A 49 24.71 -15.01 6.79
CA THR A 49 24.66 -16.42 7.20
C THR A 49 24.06 -16.62 8.59
N GLY A 50 23.95 -15.56 9.39
CA GLY A 50 23.46 -15.65 10.76
C GLY A 50 22.77 -14.37 11.25
N PRO A 51 22.27 -14.40 12.50
CA PRO A 51 21.59 -13.25 13.07
C PRO A 51 22.56 -12.12 13.41
N VAL A 52 22.01 -10.93 13.69
CA VAL A 52 22.73 -9.82 14.29
C VAL A 52 23.31 -10.26 15.64
N ARG A 53 24.64 -10.16 15.78
CA ARG A 53 25.40 -10.53 16.99
C ARG A 53 26.34 -9.43 17.50
N SER A 54 26.45 -8.32 16.78
CA SER A 54 27.32 -7.20 17.15
C SER A 54 26.67 -5.87 16.80
N GLN A 55 27.10 -4.80 17.45
CA GLN A 55 26.60 -3.45 17.18
C GLN A 55 26.84 -3.04 15.72
N ALA A 56 28.00 -3.34 15.15
CA ALA A 56 28.31 -3.06 13.75
C ALA A 56 27.36 -3.79 12.78
N ALA A 57 27.06 -5.06 13.08
CA ALA A 57 26.09 -5.86 12.34
C ALA A 57 24.68 -5.26 12.45
N GLY A 58 24.25 -4.87 13.64
CA GLY A 58 22.95 -4.24 13.86
C GLY A 58 22.82 -2.90 13.13
N VAL A 59 23.87 -2.07 13.13
CA VAL A 59 23.87 -0.79 12.39
C VAL A 59 23.79 -1.01 10.88
N LEU A 60 24.54 -1.98 10.33
CA LEU A 60 24.47 -2.30 8.89
C LEU A 60 23.10 -2.86 8.53
N ALA A 61 22.58 -3.82 9.30
CA ALA A 61 21.27 -4.40 9.10
C ALA A 61 20.18 -3.32 9.11
N ARG A 62 20.18 -2.42 10.10
CA ARG A 62 19.25 -1.27 10.16
C ARG A 62 19.29 -0.45 8.89
N LYS A 63 20.49 -0.07 8.42
CA LYS A 63 20.63 0.75 7.21
C LYS A 63 20.07 0.05 5.97
N LEU A 64 20.28 -1.26 5.83
CA LEU A 64 19.74 -2.04 4.72
C LEU A 64 18.22 -2.16 4.81
N THR A 65 17.65 -2.38 5.99
CA THR A 65 16.20 -2.50 6.19
C THR A 65 15.46 -1.18 6.06
N ASP A 66 16.05 -0.07 6.50
CA ASP A 66 15.46 1.28 6.38
C ASP A 66 15.60 1.82 4.94
N ALA A 67 16.56 1.32 4.16
CA ALA A 67 16.66 1.59 2.72
C ALA A 67 15.74 0.70 1.87
N GLY A 68 15.02 -0.25 2.49
CA GLY A 68 14.17 -1.24 1.80
C GLY A 68 14.95 -2.27 0.98
N VAL A 69 16.27 -2.35 1.15
CA VAL A 69 17.17 -3.27 0.43
C VAL A 69 17.13 -4.67 1.05
N ALA A 70 16.80 -4.76 2.33
CA ALA A 70 16.60 -6.00 3.06
C ALA A 70 15.34 -5.91 3.91
N HIS A 71 14.85 -7.07 4.35
CA HIS A 71 13.71 -7.21 5.25
C HIS A 71 14.18 -7.87 6.55
N PRO A 72 13.80 -7.32 7.71
CA PRO A 72 14.12 -7.96 8.98
C PRO A 72 13.31 -9.26 9.14
N GLU A 73 13.97 -10.30 9.62
CA GLU A 73 13.36 -11.55 10.04
C GLU A 73 13.49 -11.63 11.56
N PRO A 74 12.38 -11.52 12.30
CA PRO A 74 12.43 -11.52 13.76
C PRO A 74 12.86 -12.87 14.31
N PRO A 75 13.52 -12.90 15.48
CA PRO A 75 13.72 -14.16 16.21
C PRO A 75 12.36 -14.73 16.65
N PRO A 76 12.27 -16.03 16.97
CA PRO A 76 11.08 -16.61 17.57
C PRO A 76 10.70 -15.88 18.87
N LEU A 77 9.39 -15.78 19.13
CA LEU A 77 8.89 -15.26 20.39
C LEU A 77 9.38 -16.12 21.56
N THR A 78 9.82 -15.47 22.64
CA THR A 78 10.25 -16.14 23.87
C THR A 78 9.12 -16.26 24.91
N ALA A 79 8.05 -15.49 24.74
CA ALA A 79 6.85 -15.49 25.58
C ALA A 79 5.63 -15.10 24.73
N ALA A 80 4.43 -15.33 25.25
CA ALA A 80 3.22 -14.81 24.63
C ALA A 80 3.25 -13.27 24.62
N PRO A 81 3.00 -12.61 23.47
CA PRO A 81 2.99 -11.16 23.40
C PRO A 81 1.78 -10.59 24.15
N ASP A 82 1.95 -9.43 24.76
CA ASP A 82 0.87 -8.73 25.44
C ASP A 82 0.04 -7.94 24.42
N VAL A 83 -1.04 -8.55 23.95
CA VAL A 83 -1.86 -8.04 22.83
C VAL A 83 -3.34 -8.07 23.21
N THR A 84 -4.07 -6.99 22.90
CA THR A 84 -5.54 -7.00 22.86
C THR A 84 -6.06 -6.71 21.46
N VAL A 85 -7.04 -7.49 21.01
CA VAL A 85 -7.72 -7.29 19.73
C VAL A 85 -8.84 -6.27 19.88
N VAL A 86 -8.92 -5.31 18.96
CA VAL A 86 -9.99 -4.31 18.88
C VAL A 86 -10.75 -4.50 17.57
N ILE A 87 -12.06 -4.76 17.67
CA ILE A 87 -12.95 -4.97 16.52
C ILE A 87 -14.04 -3.90 16.51
N PRO A 88 -14.04 -2.94 15.57
CA PRO A 88 -15.16 -2.03 15.38
C PRO A 88 -16.27 -2.68 14.54
N VAL A 89 -17.53 -2.42 14.90
CA VAL A 89 -18.70 -2.86 14.13
C VAL A 89 -19.77 -1.76 14.04
N HIS A 90 -20.43 -1.68 12.89
CA HIS A 90 -21.66 -0.91 12.70
C HIS A 90 -22.54 -1.62 11.67
N ASP A 91 -23.70 -2.15 12.08
CA ASP A 91 -24.70 -2.77 11.20
C ASP A 91 -24.17 -3.92 10.30
N ARG A 92 -23.34 -4.81 10.86
CA ARG A 92 -22.70 -5.91 10.11
C ARG A 92 -22.72 -7.25 10.86
N LEU A 93 -23.84 -7.60 11.46
CA LEU A 93 -23.99 -8.80 12.32
C LEU A 93 -23.46 -10.10 11.68
N ASP A 94 -23.84 -10.39 10.43
CA ASP A 94 -23.42 -11.63 9.76
C ASP A 94 -21.90 -11.72 9.57
N LYS A 95 -21.26 -10.59 9.27
CA LYS A 95 -19.81 -10.53 9.09
C LYS A 95 -19.10 -10.60 10.44
N LEU A 96 -19.62 -9.87 11.44
CA LEU A 96 -19.12 -9.90 12.81
C LEU A 96 -19.12 -11.32 13.38
N ALA A 97 -20.22 -12.06 13.24
CA ALA A 97 -20.31 -13.43 13.74
C ALA A 97 -19.22 -14.35 13.15
N ARG A 98 -18.92 -14.19 11.86
CA ARG A 98 -17.82 -14.93 11.20
C ARG A 98 -16.45 -14.47 11.68
N CYS A 99 -16.25 -13.17 11.86
CA CYS A 99 -15.00 -12.61 12.36
C CYS A 99 -14.71 -13.10 13.78
N LEU A 100 -15.69 -13.01 14.69
CA LEU A 100 -15.56 -13.47 16.07
C LEU A 100 -15.25 -14.96 16.17
N ALA A 101 -15.89 -15.80 15.34
CA ALA A 101 -15.63 -17.23 15.32
C ALA A 101 -14.17 -17.60 15.02
N GLU A 102 -13.46 -16.75 14.27
CA GLU A 102 -12.06 -16.98 13.88
C GLU A 102 -11.10 -16.31 14.87
N VAL A 103 -11.36 -15.04 15.23
CA VAL A 103 -10.50 -14.27 16.14
C VAL A 103 -10.49 -14.85 17.56
N THR A 104 -11.63 -15.32 18.06
CA THR A 104 -11.72 -15.88 19.43
C THR A 104 -11.13 -17.29 19.54
N GLY A 105 -10.76 -17.91 18.42
CA GLY A 105 -9.93 -19.12 18.42
C GLY A 105 -8.49 -18.85 18.85
N ASP A 106 -8.03 -17.60 18.78
CA ASP A 106 -6.76 -17.19 19.35
C ASP A 106 -6.88 -16.91 20.87
N ARG A 107 -5.77 -17.01 21.60
CA ARG A 107 -5.72 -16.83 23.07
C ARG A 107 -5.78 -15.37 23.55
N TYR A 108 -6.08 -14.41 22.68
CA TYR A 108 -5.95 -12.98 22.97
C TYR A 108 -7.29 -12.36 23.38
N PRO A 109 -7.32 -11.48 24.40
CA PRO A 109 -8.52 -10.74 24.76
C PRO A 109 -9.05 -9.93 23.57
N VAL A 110 -10.38 -9.82 23.46
CA VAL A 110 -11.06 -9.08 22.40
C VAL A 110 -11.94 -8.00 23.01
N VAL A 111 -11.78 -6.77 22.51
CA VAL A 111 -12.67 -5.63 22.73
C VAL A 111 -13.46 -5.38 21.46
N LEU A 112 -14.76 -5.67 21.52
CA LEU A 112 -15.73 -5.36 20.47
C LEU A 112 -16.28 -3.95 20.72
N VAL A 113 -16.14 -3.06 19.75
CA VAL A 113 -16.68 -1.70 19.81
C VAL A 113 -17.89 -1.59 18.88
N ASP A 114 -19.09 -1.49 19.45
CA ASP A 114 -20.29 -1.19 18.70
C ASP A 114 -20.41 0.32 18.47
N ASP A 115 -20.29 0.73 17.22
CA ASP A 115 -20.35 2.12 16.77
C ASP A 115 -21.81 2.57 16.54
N ALA A 116 -22.65 2.37 17.55
CA ALA A 116 -24.09 2.66 17.55
C ALA A 116 -24.89 1.92 16.45
N SER A 117 -24.76 0.59 16.38
CA SER A 117 -25.57 -0.25 15.48
C SER A 117 -27.08 -0.13 15.77
N ARG A 118 -27.91 -0.20 14.72
CA ARG A 118 -29.38 -0.14 14.86
C ARG A 118 -29.95 -1.28 15.71
N ASN A 119 -29.34 -2.45 15.61
CA ASN A 119 -29.69 -3.63 16.41
C ASN A 119 -28.58 -3.92 17.43
N GLY A 120 -28.34 -2.98 18.34
CA GLY A 120 -27.40 -3.13 19.46
C GLY A 120 -27.63 -4.41 20.30
N PRO A 121 -28.87 -4.82 20.61
CA PRO A 121 -29.12 -6.07 21.35
C PRO A 121 -28.52 -7.32 20.69
N ALA A 122 -28.60 -7.44 19.35
CA ALA A 122 -27.98 -8.56 18.65
C ALA A 122 -26.44 -8.51 18.64
N VAL A 123 -25.85 -7.31 18.71
CA VAL A 123 -24.40 -7.16 18.89
C VAL A 123 -24.00 -7.63 20.30
N ALA A 124 -24.80 -7.29 21.32
CA ALA A 124 -24.58 -7.71 22.70
C ALA A 124 -24.68 -9.23 22.87
N GLU A 125 -25.67 -9.86 22.23
CA GLU A 125 -25.82 -11.32 22.22
C GLU A 125 -24.59 -12.01 21.60
N LEU A 126 -24.07 -11.49 20.48
CA LEU A 126 -22.83 -12.01 19.90
C LEU A 126 -21.63 -11.81 20.83
N ALA A 127 -21.54 -10.65 21.50
CA ALA A 127 -20.45 -10.37 22.42
C ALA A 127 -20.43 -11.39 23.58
N GLU A 128 -21.59 -11.63 24.19
CA GLU A 128 -21.77 -12.59 25.28
C GLU A 128 -21.47 -14.02 24.82
N ARG A 129 -22.04 -14.43 23.66
CA ARG A 129 -21.83 -15.77 23.09
C ARG A 129 -20.35 -16.10 22.87
N PHE A 130 -19.57 -15.11 22.46
CA PHE A 130 -18.13 -15.27 22.19
C PHE A 130 -17.24 -14.86 23.36
N GLY A 131 -17.81 -14.46 24.51
CA GLY A 131 -17.06 -14.06 25.70
C GLY A 131 -16.15 -12.85 25.51
N VAL A 132 -16.52 -11.91 24.62
CA VAL A 132 -15.71 -10.73 24.31
C VAL A 132 -16.21 -9.49 25.04
N ARG A 133 -15.31 -8.56 25.35
CA ARG A 133 -15.67 -7.31 26.04
C ARG A 133 -16.35 -6.35 25.08
N LEU A 134 -17.61 -6.03 25.31
CA LEU A 134 -18.36 -5.04 24.52
C LEU A 134 -18.17 -3.61 25.06
N VAL A 135 -17.95 -2.67 24.15
CA VAL A 135 -18.02 -1.22 24.41
C VAL A 135 -18.96 -0.59 23.40
N VAL A 136 -20.02 0.07 23.87
CA VAL A 136 -21.04 0.68 23.02
C VAL A 136 -20.86 2.20 22.95
N ARG A 137 -20.74 2.73 21.74
CA ARG A 137 -20.72 4.19 21.49
C ARG A 137 -22.15 4.73 21.41
N GLN A 138 -22.33 5.96 21.87
CA GLN A 138 -23.65 6.63 21.88
C GLN A 138 -24.10 7.09 20.48
N GLU A 139 -23.14 7.42 19.62
CA GLU A 139 -23.37 7.90 18.26
C GLU A 139 -22.37 7.28 17.29
N ASN A 140 -22.78 7.09 16.03
CA ASN A 140 -21.88 6.62 14.99
C ASN A 140 -20.87 7.73 14.62
N GLY A 141 -19.59 7.44 14.85
CA GLY A 141 -18.46 8.33 14.54
C GLY A 141 -17.53 7.77 13.45
N GLY A 142 -17.87 6.61 12.90
CA GLY A 142 -17.10 5.90 11.91
C GLY A 142 -15.90 5.14 12.48
N PRO A 143 -15.17 4.41 11.60
CA PRO A 143 -14.07 3.54 12.01
C PRO A 143 -12.97 4.23 12.85
N PRO A 144 -12.53 5.48 12.57
CA PRO A 144 -11.55 6.16 13.42
C PRO A 144 -11.99 6.29 14.88
N ALA A 145 -13.22 6.75 15.11
CA ALA A 145 -13.75 6.99 16.45
C ALA A 145 -13.97 5.67 17.20
N ALA A 146 -14.45 4.63 16.51
CA ALA A 146 -14.59 3.31 17.07
C ALA A 146 -13.24 2.68 17.46
N ARG A 147 -12.21 2.80 16.61
CA ARG A 147 -10.85 2.32 16.92
C ARG A 147 -10.23 3.08 18.10
N ASN A 148 -10.41 4.39 18.18
CA ASN A 148 -9.96 5.18 19.33
C ASN A 148 -10.67 4.77 20.63
N THR A 149 -11.97 4.51 20.57
CA THR A 149 -12.75 4.02 21.72
C THR A 149 -12.21 2.67 22.21
N GLY A 150 -11.92 1.75 21.28
CA GLY A 150 -11.31 0.47 21.61
C GLY A 150 -9.89 0.59 22.15
N LEU A 151 -9.06 1.47 21.56
CA LEU A 151 -7.71 1.75 22.05
C LEU A 151 -7.72 2.27 23.50
N ALA A 152 -8.66 3.15 23.84
CA ALA A 152 -8.83 3.67 25.21
C ALA A 152 -9.33 2.60 26.19
N ALA A 153 -10.01 1.56 25.71
CA ALA A 153 -10.52 0.45 26.52
C ALA A 153 -9.51 -0.69 26.73
N THR A 154 -8.30 -0.58 26.18
CA THR A 154 -7.22 -1.57 26.30
C THR A 154 -6.05 -0.98 27.09
N ASP A 155 -5.24 -1.82 27.73
CA ASP A 155 -4.06 -1.46 28.53
C ASP A 155 -2.76 -2.18 28.09
N THR A 156 -2.87 -3.12 27.16
CA THR A 156 -1.77 -3.95 26.66
C THR A 156 -0.71 -3.18 25.85
N GLU A 157 0.52 -3.71 25.81
CA GLU A 157 1.65 -3.13 25.06
C GLU A 157 1.32 -2.99 23.57
N LEU A 158 0.70 -4.02 22.99
CA LEU A 158 0.33 -4.10 21.59
C LEU A 158 -1.19 -4.14 21.42
N VAL A 159 -1.70 -3.50 20.38
CA VAL A 159 -3.12 -3.52 20.01
C VAL A 159 -3.26 -4.06 18.61
N ALA A 160 -4.12 -5.06 18.42
CA ALA A 160 -4.44 -5.62 17.12
C ALA A 160 -5.78 -5.07 16.63
N PHE A 161 -5.76 -4.19 15.63
CA PHE A 161 -6.99 -3.76 14.96
C PHE A 161 -7.42 -4.79 13.94
N VAL A 162 -8.68 -5.22 13.99
CA VAL A 162 -9.28 -6.15 13.04
C VAL A 162 -10.68 -5.68 12.67
N ASP A 163 -10.96 -5.52 11.38
CA ASP A 163 -12.31 -5.17 10.93
C ASP A 163 -13.26 -6.35 11.07
N SER A 164 -14.53 -6.07 11.40
CA SER A 164 -15.60 -7.08 11.54
C SER A 164 -15.87 -7.93 10.29
N ASP A 165 -15.23 -7.63 9.16
CA ASP A 165 -15.30 -8.39 7.92
C ASP A 165 -13.99 -9.06 7.52
N CYS A 166 -13.05 -9.20 8.46
CA CYS A 166 -11.84 -9.99 8.33
C CYS A 166 -11.96 -11.39 8.94
N VAL A 167 -11.21 -12.32 8.37
CA VAL A 167 -11.06 -13.72 8.78
C VAL A 167 -9.55 -14.00 8.84
N PRO A 168 -8.90 -13.69 9.97
CA PRO A 168 -7.48 -13.96 10.15
C PRO A 168 -7.23 -15.45 10.42
N PRO A 169 -6.07 -16.00 10.03
CA PRO A 169 -5.70 -17.37 10.35
C PRO A 169 -5.19 -17.48 11.80
N ASN A 170 -5.35 -18.65 12.42
CA ASN A 170 -4.79 -18.92 13.76
C ASN A 170 -3.29 -18.61 13.84
N GLY A 171 -2.85 -18.02 14.95
CA GLY A 171 -1.43 -17.71 15.20
C GLY A 171 -0.88 -16.53 14.38
N TRP A 172 -1.74 -15.79 13.67
CA TRP A 172 -1.34 -14.57 12.95
C TRP A 172 -0.74 -13.52 13.88
N ILE A 173 -1.30 -13.38 15.10
CA ILE A 173 -0.80 -12.43 16.10
C ILE A 173 0.62 -12.79 16.51
N ASP A 174 0.90 -14.04 16.86
CA ASP A 174 2.23 -14.50 17.26
C ASP A 174 3.27 -14.20 16.18
N THR A 175 2.91 -14.48 14.92
CA THR A 175 3.79 -14.26 13.77
C THR A 175 4.13 -12.79 13.57
N LEU A 176 3.11 -11.90 13.59
CA LEU A 176 3.32 -10.47 13.39
C LEU A 176 3.94 -9.80 14.63
N ALA A 177 3.59 -10.25 15.84
CA ALA A 177 4.08 -9.70 17.10
C ALA A 177 5.60 -9.89 17.27
N ALA A 178 6.19 -10.93 16.66
CA ALA A 178 7.64 -11.16 16.68
C ALA A 178 8.46 -9.97 16.16
N HIS A 179 7.92 -9.20 15.21
CA HIS A 179 8.58 -7.99 14.67
C HIS A 179 8.75 -6.89 15.73
N PHE A 180 7.94 -6.87 16.79
CA PHE A 180 8.02 -5.88 17.87
C PHE A 180 9.18 -6.14 18.85
N ALA A 181 9.94 -7.22 18.67
CA ALA A 181 11.29 -7.33 19.27
C ALA A 181 12.22 -6.19 18.81
N ASP A 182 11.89 -5.51 17.70
CA ASP A 182 12.47 -4.21 17.34
C ASP A 182 11.69 -3.06 18.00
N PRO A 183 12.31 -2.31 18.94
CA PRO A 183 11.63 -1.21 19.63
C PRO A 183 11.31 -0.03 18.70
N LEU A 184 11.82 0.00 17.47
CA LEU A 184 11.45 1.03 16.49
C LEU A 184 10.25 0.65 15.62
N VAL A 185 9.74 -0.58 15.72
CA VAL A 185 8.55 -1.00 14.99
C VAL A 185 7.32 -0.49 15.73
N GLY A 186 6.56 0.35 15.04
CA GLY A 186 5.30 0.92 15.52
C GLY A 186 4.07 0.17 15.01
N ALA A 187 4.17 -0.46 13.83
CA ALA A 187 3.07 -1.25 13.27
C ALA A 187 3.53 -2.34 12.30
N VAL A 188 2.76 -3.41 12.23
CA VAL A 188 2.95 -4.55 11.33
C VAL A 188 1.61 -4.97 10.77
N ALA A 189 1.51 -5.03 9.44
CA ALA A 189 0.29 -5.48 8.76
C ALA A 189 0.55 -6.75 7.93
N PRO A 190 -0.40 -7.70 7.91
CA PRO A 190 -0.35 -8.88 7.07
C PRO A 190 -0.74 -8.56 5.62
N ARG A 191 -0.64 -9.57 4.75
CA ARG A 191 -1.32 -9.52 3.45
C ARG A 191 -2.82 -9.71 3.61
N VAL A 192 -3.61 -8.75 3.14
CA VAL A 192 -5.07 -8.85 3.10
C VAL A 192 -5.51 -9.38 1.73
N VAL A 193 -6.15 -10.56 1.71
CA VAL A 193 -6.61 -11.21 0.48
C VAL A 193 -8.14 -11.17 0.37
N PRO A 194 -8.70 -10.90 -0.83
CA PRO A 194 -10.14 -10.80 -1.01
C PRO A 194 -10.81 -12.19 -0.91
N ALA A 195 -11.71 -12.35 0.04
CA ALA A 195 -12.67 -13.43 0.10
C ALA A 195 -13.97 -12.98 -0.58
N ALA A 196 -13.99 -13.04 -1.91
CA ALA A 196 -15.17 -12.75 -2.74
C ALA A 196 -15.63 -13.98 -3.53
N GLY A 197 -16.91 -14.03 -3.87
CA GLY A 197 -17.62 -15.11 -4.55
C GLY A 197 -17.54 -15.08 -6.08
N THR A 198 -18.21 -16.03 -6.73
CA THR A 198 -17.96 -16.38 -8.14
C THR A 198 -18.61 -15.47 -9.19
N THR A 199 -19.35 -14.44 -8.75
CA THR A 199 -20.01 -13.44 -9.62
C THR A 199 -18.98 -12.68 -10.48
N TRP A 200 -19.45 -11.98 -11.52
CA TRP A 200 -18.56 -11.12 -12.33
C TRP A 200 -17.87 -10.05 -11.47
N ALA A 201 -18.64 -9.33 -10.65
CA ALA A 201 -18.09 -8.32 -9.73
C ALA A 201 -17.16 -8.94 -8.68
N GLY A 202 -17.47 -10.14 -8.15
CA GLY A 202 -16.60 -10.86 -7.23
C GLY A 202 -15.28 -11.32 -7.87
N ARG A 203 -15.32 -11.83 -9.12
CA ARG A 203 -14.11 -12.17 -9.91
C ARG A 203 -13.24 -10.94 -10.18
N TYR A 204 -13.87 -9.83 -10.56
CA TYR A 204 -13.17 -8.57 -10.76
C TYR A 204 -12.53 -8.08 -9.45
N THR A 205 -13.29 -8.08 -8.35
CA THR A 205 -12.82 -7.71 -6.99
C THR A 205 -11.62 -8.54 -6.56
N ARG A 206 -11.63 -9.87 -6.78
CA ARG A 206 -10.46 -10.71 -6.48
C ARG A 206 -9.22 -10.31 -7.28
N ALA A 207 -9.40 -9.84 -8.50
CA ALA A 207 -8.30 -9.46 -9.38
C ALA A 207 -7.74 -8.06 -9.05
N THR A 208 -8.57 -7.16 -8.52
CA THR A 208 -8.25 -5.73 -8.37
C THR A 208 -8.36 -5.22 -6.93
N CYS A 209 -8.46 -6.12 -5.94
CA CYS A 209 -8.54 -5.74 -4.53
C CYS A 209 -7.37 -4.85 -4.15
N CYS A 210 -7.67 -3.62 -3.71
CA CYS A 210 -6.63 -2.64 -3.36
C CYS A 210 -5.99 -2.90 -2.00
N LEU A 211 -6.59 -3.77 -1.19
CA LEU A 211 -6.04 -4.19 0.11
C LEU A 211 -4.97 -5.29 -0.07
N ASP A 212 -4.97 -5.97 -1.22
CA ASP A 212 -3.96 -6.97 -1.54
C ASP A 212 -2.70 -6.30 -2.12
N LEU A 213 -1.71 -6.11 -1.24
CA LEU A 213 -0.44 -5.45 -1.54
C LEU A 213 0.64 -6.42 -2.08
N GLY A 214 0.29 -7.69 -2.30
CA GLY A 214 1.12 -8.70 -2.95
C GLY A 214 2.00 -9.54 -2.01
N ASP A 215 2.80 -10.45 -2.59
CA ASP A 215 3.56 -11.45 -1.81
C ASP A 215 4.96 -10.99 -1.37
N THR A 216 5.30 -9.72 -1.54
CA THR A 216 6.65 -9.22 -1.25
C THR A 216 6.66 -8.40 0.03
N PRO A 217 7.49 -8.77 1.03
CA PRO A 217 7.67 -7.96 2.21
C PRO A 217 8.11 -6.54 1.86
N ALA A 218 7.74 -5.58 2.70
CA ALA A 218 8.10 -4.19 2.47
C ALA A 218 8.19 -3.38 3.77
N SER A 219 9.11 -2.40 3.77
CA SER A 219 8.93 -1.22 4.61
C SER A 219 7.77 -0.40 4.03
N VAL A 220 6.91 0.10 4.92
CA VAL A 220 5.76 0.90 4.53
C VAL A 220 6.08 2.37 4.73
N ALA A 221 6.04 3.15 3.66
CA ALA A 221 6.27 4.59 3.69
C ALA A 221 5.78 5.26 2.41
N PRO A 222 5.40 6.56 2.45
CA PRO A 222 5.06 7.33 1.25
C PRO A 222 6.12 7.19 0.14
N ASN A 223 5.68 7.12 -1.11
CA ASN A 223 6.55 7.02 -2.29
C ASN A 223 7.47 5.78 -2.34
N THR A 224 7.16 4.74 -1.57
CA THR A 224 7.80 3.42 -1.66
C THR A 224 6.88 2.40 -2.35
N ARG A 225 7.31 1.13 -2.42
CA ARG A 225 6.59 0.04 -3.08
C ARG A 225 5.23 -0.18 -2.42
N VAL A 226 5.22 -0.14 -1.08
CA VAL A 226 4.01 -0.24 -0.27
C VAL A 226 3.87 1.09 0.46
N ALA A 227 2.99 1.95 -0.06
CA ALA A 227 2.86 3.32 0.42
C ALA A 227 2.13 3.42 1.77
N TRP A 228 1.24 2.48 2.04
CA TRP A 228 0.38 2.39 3.21
C TRP A 228 -0.04 0.93 3.41
N VAL A 229 -0.63 0.62 4.56
CA VAL A 229 -1.23 -0.68 4.87
C VAL A 229 -2.59 -0.48 5.52
N PRO A 230 -3.59 -1.33 5.23
CA PRO A 230 -4.93 -1.17 5.78
C PRO A 230 -4.98 -1.52 7.27
N THR A 231 -5.77 -0.76 8.02
CA THR A 231 -6.09 -1.08 9.43
C THR A 231 -7.15 -2.18 9.58
N THR A 232 -7.54 -2.82 8.47
CA THR A 232 -8.47 -3.96 8.47
C THR A 232 -7.93 -5.16 9.23
N ALA A 233 -6.60 -5.31 9.24
CA ALA A 233 -5.87 -6.21 10.11
C ALA A 233 -4.46 -5.63 10.30
N MET A 234 -4.11 -5.21 11.52
CA MET A 234 -2.80 -4.63 11.81
C MET A 234 -2.52 -4.70 13.30
N ILE A 235 -1.29 -5.04 13.68
CA ILE A 235 -0.82 -4.89 15.06
C ILE A 235 -0.06 -3.57 15.15
N VAL A 236 -0.29 -2.84 16.23
CA VAL A 236 0.37 -1.59 16.53
C VAL A 236 0.94 -1.63 17.94
N ARG A 237 2.06 -0.93 18.13
CA ARG A 237 2.62 -0.67 19.45
C ARG A 237 1.86 0.50 20.06
N ARG A 238 1.31 0.36 21.27
CA ARG A 238 0.49 1.41 21.92
C ARG A 238 1.17 2.78 21.94
N GLU A 239 2.46 2.84 22.31
CA GLU A 239 3.21 4.10 22.34
C GLU A 239 3.34 4.78 20.97
N ALA A 240 3.24 4.02 19.87
CA ALA A 240 3.26 4.55 18.51
C ALA A 240 1.91 5.16 18.07
N VAL A 241 0.84 4.96 18.86
CA VAL A 241 -0.54 5.38 18.57
C VAL A 241 -0.96 6.59 19.40
N ALA A 242 -0.02 7.37 19.95
CA ALA A 242 -0.30 8.42 20.94
C ALA A 242 -1.40 9.43 20.52
N ASP A 243 -1.48 9.78 19.24
CA ASP A 243 -2.49 10.72 18.71
C ASP A 243 -3.78 10.04 18.21
N GLY A 244 -3.85 8.70 18.24
CA GLY A 244 -4.97 7.93 17.72
C GLY A 244 -5.21 8.11 16.21
N PHE A 245 -6.40 7.71 15.78
CA PHE A 245 -6.96 7.97 14.45
C PHE A 245 -7.68 9.32 14.42
N ASP A 246 -7.54 10.10 13.34
CA ASP A 246 -8.24 11.38 13.18
C ASP A 246 -9.73 11.15 12.85
N PRO A 247 -10.68 11.52 13.74
CA PRO A 247 -12.11 11.34 13.48
C PRO A 247 -12.63 12.14 12.27
N ALA A 248 -11.91 13.17 11.83
CA ALA A 248 -12.28 13.92 10.62
C ALA A 248 -12.09 13.11 9.33
N LEU A 249 -11.46 11.93 9.39
CA LEU A 249 -11.32 10.97 8.29
C LEU A 249 -12.31 9.80 8.41
N SER A 250 -13.54 10.06 8.85
CA SER A 250 -14.56 9.02 9.12
C SER A 250 -15.06 8.25 7.90
N VAL A 251 -14.84 8.77 6.68
CA VAL A 251 -15.32 8.15 5.44
C VAL A 251 -14.30 7.20 4.83
N ALA A 252 -13.04 7.63 4.71
CA ALA A 252 -11.93 6.88 4.14
C ALA A 252 -10.59 7.60 4.34
N GLY A 253 -9.50 6.82 4.32
CA GLY A 253 -8.12 7.31 4.32
C GLY A 253 -7.54 7.52 5.72
N GLU A 254 -8.27 7.12 6.77
CA GLU A 254 -7.79 7.15 8.14
C GLU A 254 -6.56 6.27 8.35
N ASP A 255 -6.51 5.13 7.67
CA ASP A 255 -5.40 4.17 7.70
C ASP A 255 -4.14 4.74 7.05
N VAL A 256 -4.30 5.39 5.89
CA VAL A 256 -3.21 6.06 5.17
C VAL A 256 -2.63 7.19 6.01
N ASP A 257 -3.48 8.08 6.55
CA ASP A 257 -3.06 9.16 7.43
C ASP A 257 -2.33 8.64 8.67
N PHE A 258 -2.90 7.62 9.31
CA PHE A 258 -2.36 7.00 10.51
C PHE A 258 -0.94 6.43 10.29
N VAL A 259 -0.77 5.62 9.24
CA VAL A 259 0.53 5.02 8.88
C VAL A 259 1.56 6.10 8.53
N TRP A 260 1.15 7.16 7.83
CA TRP A 260 2.05 8.25 7.45
C TRP A 260 2.46 9.13 8.62
N ARG A 261 1.54 9.44 9.55
CA ARG A 261 1.88 10.11 10.81
C ARG A 261 2.83 9.28 11.64
N MET A 262 2.60 7.97 11.76
CA MET A 262 3.49 7.04 12.45
C MET A 262 4.90 7.04 11.82
N GLN A 263 4.99 6.97 10.49
CA GLN A 263 6.27 7.04 9.79
C GLN A 263 6.99 8.38 9.99
N LYS A 264 6.25 9.50 9.93
CA LYS A 264 6.78 10.85 10.23
C LYS A 264 7.23 10.97 11.70
N ALA A 265 6.53 10.25 12.59
CA ALA A 265 6.85 9.88 13.96
C ALA A 265 8.28 9.37 14.18
N GLY A 266 8.90 8.85 13.11
CA GLY A 266 10.11 8.07 13.21
C GLY A 266 9.85 6.62 13.61
N TRP A 267 8.60 6.12 13.55
CA TRP A 267 8.31 4.69 13.71
C TRP A 267 8.50 3.93 12.40
N ARG A 268 8.78 2.63 12.50
CA ARG A 268 8.84 1.74 11.33
C ARG A 268 7.52 0.99 11.21
N VAL A 269 6.96 1.02 10.01
CA VAL A 269 5.78 0.23 9.66
C VAL A 269 6.21 -0.87 8.69
N ARG A 270 5.81 -2.10 8.97
CA ARG A 270 6.20 -3.29 8.21
C ARG A 270 4.99 -3.97 7.58
N TYR A 271 5.21 -4.48 6.38
CA TYR A 271 4.27 -5.34 5.67
C TYR A 271 4.85 -6.75 5.60
N ASP A 272 4.17 -7.70 6.23
CA ASP A 272 4.55 -9.11 6.27
C ASP A 272 3.52 -9.99 5.53
N PRO A 273 3.81 -10.41 4.28
CA PRO A 273 2.88 -11.19 3.49
C PRO A 273 2.87 -12.68 3.82
N THR A 274 3.68 -13.14 4.78
CA THR A 274 3.67 -14.55 5.22
C THR A 274 2.36 -14.91 5.92
N VAL A 275 1.75 -13.93 6.59
CA VAL A 275 0.40 -14.00 7.14
C VAL A 275 -0.60 -13.49 6.11
N ARG A 276 -1.65 -14.27 5.85
CA ARG A 276 -2.72 -13.94 4.90
C ARG A 276 -4.05 -13.85 5.62
N VAL A 277 -4.56 -12.63 5.80
CA VAL A 277 -5.89 -12.37 6.37
C VAL A 277 -6.90 -12.25 5.24
N ARG A 278 -7.97 -13.04 5.29
CA ARG A 278 -9.06 -12.94 4.33
C ARG A 278 -9.97 -11.77 4.69
N HIS A 279 -10.41 -10.99 3.71
CA HIS A 279 -11.37 -9.90 3.91
C HIS A 279 -12.61 -10.10 3.03
N LEU A 280 -13.80 -10.04 3.61
CA LEU A 280 -15.08 -10.21 2.91
C LEU A 280 -15.41 -8.96 2.09
N GLU A 281 -15.02 -9.00 0.82
CA GLU A 281 -15.18 -7.90 -0.12
C GLU A 281 -16.60 -7.85 -0.76
N PRO A 282 -17.05 -6.68 -1.25
CA PRO A 282 -18.30 -6.58 -2.00
C PRO A 282 -18.34 -7.48 -3.24
N GLU A 283 -19.47 -8.15 -3.46
CA GLU A 283 -19.69 -9.04 -4.62
C GLU A 283 -20.65 -8.46 -5.67
N THR A 284 -21.07 -7.20 -5.48
CA THR A 284 -21.97 -6.47 -6.39
C THR A 284 -21.28 -5.23 -6.94
N TRP A 285 -21.62 -4.85 -8.19
CA TRP A 285 -21.09 -3.63 -8.80
C TRP A 285 -21.45 -2.38 -8.00
N VAL A 286 -22.67 -2.29 -7.47
CA VAL A 286 -23.09 -1.15 -6.63
C VAL A 286 -22.22 -1.06 -5.38
N GLY A 287 -22.00 -2.17 -4.67
CA GLY A 287 -21.16 -2.19 -3.46
C GLY A 287 -19.71 -1.84 -3.76
N LEU A 288 -19.14 -2.41 -4.84
CA LEU A 288 -17.79 -2.13 -5.29
C LEU A 288 -17.60 -0.66 -5.64
N LEU A 289 -18.40 -0.14 -6.56
CA LEU A 289 -18.25 1.23 -7.08
C LEU A 289 -18.54 2.28 -5.99
N THR A 290 -19.50 2.01 -5.09
CA THR A 290 -19.74 2.87 -3.92
C THR A 290 -18.50 2.94 -3.02
N ARG A 291 -17.83 1.80 -2.77
CA ARG A 291 -16.60 1.76 -1.98
C ARG A 291 -15.47 2.52 -2.66
N ARG A 292 -15.30 2.35 -3.98
CA ARG A 292 -14.30 3.07 -4.77
C ARG A 292 -14.51 4.58 -4.78
N TYR A 293 -15.76 5.02 -4.94
CA TYR A 293 -16.12 6.42 -4.80
C TYR A 293 -15.73 6.98 -3.42
N ARG A 294 -16.09 6.28 -2.33
CA ARG A 294 -15.72 6.70 -0.96
C ARG A 294 -14.21 6.81 -0.80
N TYR A 295 -13.43 5.84 -1.28
CA TYR A 295 -11.97 5.92 -1.25
C TYR A 295 -11.44 7.14 -2.02
N GLY A 296 -12.03 7.48 -3.17
CA GLY A 296 -11.68 8.68 -3.93
C GLY A 296 -11.83 9.96 -3.12
N THR A 297 -12.88 10.08 -2.29
CA THR A 297 -13.13 11.29 -1.48
C THR A 297 -12.00 11.61 -0.49
N SER A 298 -11.21 10.61 -0.08
CA SER A 298 -10.09 10.78 0.85
C SER A 298 -8.87 11.49 0.25
N ALA A 299 -8.76 11.58 -1.09
CA ALA A 299 -7.57 12.12 -1.73
C ALA A 299 -7.29 13.59 -1.37
N ALA A 300 -8.33 14.42 -1.24
CA ALA A 300 -8.22 15.82 -0.85
C ALA A 300 -7.74 16.02 0.60
N PRO A 301 -8.41 15.46 1.62
CA PRO A 301 -7.96 15.62 3.00
C PRO A 301 -6.57 15.01 3.24
N LEU A 302 -6.22 13.91 2.57
CA LEU A 302 -4.88 13.30 2.65
C LEU A 302 -3.80 14.19 2.03
N THR A 303 -4.05 14.76 0.86
CA THR A 303 -3.08 15.64 0.19
C THR A 303 -2.82 16.93 0.99
N LEU A 304 -3.84 17.45 1.66
CA LEU A 304 -3.72 18.64 2.52
C LEU A 304 -2.90 18.35 3.79
N ARG A 305 -3.10 17.17 4.41
CA ARG A 305 -2.37 16.73 5.60
C ARG A 305 -0.93 16.30 5.29
N HIS A 306 -0.72 15.67 4.13
CA HIS A 306 0.56 15.09 3.71
C HIS A 306 0.96 15.56 2.30
N PRO A 307 1.36 16.85 2.15
CA PRO A 307 1.70 17.40 0.84
C PRO A 307 2.83 16.63 0.16
N GLY A 308 2.59 16.20 -1.08
CA GLY A 308 3.57 15.49 -1.91
C GLY A 308 3.63 13.97 -1.72
N SER A 309 2.83 13.40 -0.82
CA SER A 309 2.77 11.94 -0.58
C SER A 309 1.80 11.20 -1.50
N LEU A 310 0.90 11.90 -2.18
CA LEU A 310 -0.21 11.32 -2.97
C LEU A 310 -0.37 11.98 -4.37
N PRO A 311 0.70 12.10 -5.19
CA PRO A 311 0.55 12.68 -6.52
C PRO A 311 -0.32 11.77 -7.41
N PRO A 312 -1.36 12.29 -8.10
CA PRO A 312 -2.23 11.49 -8.96
C PRO A 312 -1.49 10.94 -10.20
N LEU A 313 -0.42 11.62 -10.59
CA LEU A 313 0.44 11.28 -11.71
C LEU A 313 1.82 11.89 -11.48
N VAL A 314 2.88 11.10 -11.67
CA VAL A 314 4.26 11.60 -11.64
C VAL A 314 4.83 11.53 -13.06
N LEU A 315 5.26 12.69 -13.58
CA LEU A 315 5.81 12.85 -14.92
C LEU A 315 7.32 13.06 -14.85
N HIS A 316 8.07 12.31 -15.65
CA HIS A 316 9.52 12.44 -15.78
C HIS A 316 9.86 12.92 -17.19
N GLY A 317 10.77 13.90 -17.31
CA GLY A 317 11.01 14.64 -18.55
C GLY A 317 11.10 13.78 -19.82
N TRP A 318 12.11 12.90 -19.91
CA TRP A 318 12.33 12.09 -21.11
C TRP A 318 11.26 11.01 -21.36
N PRO A 319 10.85 10.19 -20.36
CA PRO A 319 9.74 9.26 -20.54
C PRO A 319 8.44 9.94 -20.98
N THR A 320 8.11 11.09 -20.39
CA THR A 320 6.90 11.86 -20.74
C THR A 320 6.98 12.40 -22.15
N LEU A 321 8.11 12.94 -22.59
CA LEU A 321 8.28 13.41 -23.96
C LEU A 321 8.16 12.26 -24.98
N THR A 322 8.74 11.10 -24.66
CA THR A 322 8.66 9.88 -25.49
C THR A 322 7.21 9.46 -25.70
N VAL A 323 6.45 9.33 -24.60
CA VAL A 323 5.04 8.93 -24.63
C VAL A 323 4.17 9.99 -25.33
N ALA A 324 4.36 11.26 -25.00
CA ALA A 324 3.60 12.36 -25.62
C ALA A 324 3.81 12.42 -27.14
N ALA A 325 5.06 12.27 -27.62
CA ALA A 325 5.37 12.24 -29.04
C ALA A 325 4.76 11.02 -29.76
N ALA A 326 4.76 9.86 -29.10
CA ALA A 326 4.12 8.65 -29.63
C ALA A 326 2.60 8.82 -29.77
N LEU A 327 1.93 9.33 -28.73
CA LEU A 327 0.48 9.61 -28.73
C LEU A 327 0.10 10.70 -29.76
N ALA A 328 1.00 11.65 -30.02
CA ALA A 328 0.81 12.68 -31.06
C ALA A 328 1.04 12.16 -32.49
N GLY A 329 1.38 10.88 -32.69
CA GLY A 329 1.67 10.30 -34.00
C GLY A 329 2.98 10.82 -34.62
N ARG A 330 3.97 11.16 -33.79
CA ARG A 330 5.30 11.66 -34.19
C ARG A 330 6.40 10.64 -33.86
N PRO A 331 6.51 9.51 -34.60
CA PRO A 331 7.40 8.40 -34.23
C PRO A 331 8.88 8.78 -34.22
N ARG A 332 9.32 9.66 -35.13
CA ARG A 332 10.72 10.16 -35.16
C ARG A 332 11.07 10.93 -33.89
N LEU A 333 10.16 11.78 -33.41
CA LEU A 333 10.34 12.53 -32.16
C LEU A 333 10.31 11.60 -30.95
N ALA A 334 9.43 10.60 -30.94
CA ALA A 334 9.38 9.60 -29.88
C ALA A 334 10.69 8.80 -29.79
N ALA A 335 11.21 8.34 -30.93
CA ALA A 335 12.49 7.64 -30.99
C ALA A 335 13.67 8.53 -30.56
N ALA A 336 13.70 9.80 -30.98
CA ALA A 336 14.72 10.75 -30.56
C ALA A 336 14.66 11.03 -29.05
N ALA A 337 13.46 11.23 -28.49
CA ALA A 337 13.26 11.44 -27.06
C ALA A 337 13.67 10.22 -26.24
N TYR A 338 13.34 9.02 -26.70
CA TYR A 338 13.77 7.76 -26.07
C TYR A 338 15.30 7.60 -26.11
N ALA A 339 15.93 7.84 -27.26
CA ALA A 339 17.38 7.79 -27.39
C ALA A 339 18.06 8.81 -26.46
N CYS A 340 17.52 10.04 -26.36
CA CYS A 340 18.00 11.04 -25.40
C CYS A 340 17.83 10.58 -23.94
N SER A 341 16.73 9.90 -23.61
CA SER A 341 16.51 9.30 -22.29
C SER A 341 17.61 8.30 -21.94
N VAL A 342 17.91 7.38 -22.87
CA VAL A 342 18.94 6.35 -22.69
C VAL A 342 20.32 6.97 -22.59
N LEU A 343 20.69 7.86 -23.52
CA LEU A 343 22.01 8.48 -23.56
C LEU A 343 22.27 9.39 -22.35
N SER A 344 21.29 10.20 -21.94
CA SER A 344 21.44 11.09 -20.78
C SER A 344 21.57 10.30 -19.48
N THR A 345 20.77 9.25 -19.29
CA THR A 345 20.84 8.38 -18.11
C THR A 345 22.14 7.57 -18.10
N ALA A 346 22.53 6.99 -19.23
CA ALA A 346 23.80 6.26 -19.35
C ALA A 346 25.00 7.17 -19.07
N ARG A 347 24.98 8.43 -19.55
CA ARG A 347 26.03 9.41 -19.25
C ARG A 347 26.08 9.76 -17.77
N ALA A 348 24.94 9.92 -17.11
CA ALA A 348 24.87 10.17 -15.67
C ALA A 348 25.41 8.98 -14.86
N LEU A 349 25.00 7.76 -15.21
CA LEU A 349 25.46 6.53 -14.55
C LEU A 349 26.96 6.27 -14.76
N ARG A 350 27.49 6.47 -15.98
CA ARG A 350 28.94 6.35 -16.25
C ARG A 350 29.76 7.32 -15.42
N ARG A 351 29.32 8.58 -15.25
CA ARG A 351 30.00 9.54 -14.37
C ARG A 351 30.03 9.10 -12.91
N GLY A 352 29.01 8.37 -12.46
CA GLY A 352 28.97 7.72 -11.15
C GLY A 352 29.64 6.34 -11.09
N GLY A 353 30.33 5.93 -12.17
CA GLY A 353 30.97 4.62 -12.31
C GLY A 353 29.99 3.43 -12.35
N GLN A 354 28.70 3.67 -12.56
CA GLN A 354 27.65 2.65 -12.50
C GLN A 354 27.51 1.89 -13.85
N PRO A 355 27.09 0.62 -13.84
CA PRO A 355 26.77 -0.13 -15.06
C PRO A 355 25.68 0.57 -15.88
N VAL A 356 25.77 0.45 -17.19
CA VAL A 356 24.84 1.10 -18.14
C VAL A 356 24.10 0.13 -19.05
N ASP A 357 24.45 -1.14 -19.00
CA ASP A 357 23.83 -2.23 -19.76
C ASP A 357 22.32 -2.35 -19.47
N THR A 358 21.90 -2.02 -18.25
CA THR A 358 20.49 -2.05 -17.85
C THR A 358 19.70 -0.79 -18.20
N VAL A 359 20.36 0.27 -18.69
CA VAL A 359 19.72 1.58 -18.94
C VAL A 359 18.60 1.50 -19.98
N PRO A 360 18.77 0.84 -21.15
CA PRO A 360 17.70 0.75 -22.13
C PRO A 360 16.43 0.12 -21.54
N ARG A 361 16.58 -1.00 -20.82
CA ARG A 361 15.46 -1.68 -20.15
C ARG A 361 14.79 -0.78 -19.10
N ALA A 362 15.58 -0.10 -18.26
CA ALA A 362 15.04 0.81 -17.26
C ALA A 362 14.27 1.99 -17.89
N MET A 363 14.76 2.54 -19.01
CA MET A 363 14.08 3.63 -19.73
C MET A 363 12.81 3.16 -20.44
N THR A 364 12.80 1.92 -20.97
CA THR A 364 11.58 1.29 -21.49
C THR A 364 10.55 1.12 -20.38
N ASP A 365 10.95 0.59 -19.22
CA ASP A 365 10.06 0.44 -18.07
C ASP A 365 9.52 1.79 -17.59
N ALA A 366 10.36 2.84 -17.59
CA ALA A 366 9.93 4.20 -17.25
C ALA A 366 8.92 4.77 -18.26
N ALA A 367 9.12 4.56 -19.56
CA ALA A 367 8.19 4.97 -20.60
C ALA A 367 6.85 4.22 -20.49
N VAL A 368 6.87 2.90 -20.27
CA VAL A 368 5.66 2.09 -20.06
C VAL A 368 4.91 2.55 -18.80
N LYS A 369 5.60 2.75 -17.67
CA LYS A 369 4.99 3.27 -16.44
C LYS A 369 4.37 4.65 -16.65
N THR A 370 5.04 5.51 -17.42
CA THR A 370 4.53 6.86 -17.76
C THR A 370 3.26 6.78 -18.61
N TRP A 371 3.24 5.92 -19.64
CA TRP A 371 2.06 5.68 -20.48
C TRP A 371 0.89 5.10 -19.67
N LEU A 372 1.13 4.11 -18.82
CA LEU A 372 0.12 3.54 -17.91
C LEU A 372 -0.42 4.60 -16.92
N GLY A 373 0.47 5.45 -16.39
CA GLY A 373 0.11 6.55 -15.49
C GLY A 373 -0.78 7.57 -16.18
N ILE A 374 -0.40 8.04 -17.38
CA ILE A 374 -1.22 8.96 -18.17
C ILE A 374 -2.57 8.32 -18.51
N GLY A 375 -2.59 7.03 -18.90
CA GLY A 375 -3.82 6.29 -19.17
C GLY A 375 -4.79 6.30 -17.98
N ARG A 376 -4.34 5.87 -16.79
CA ARG A 376 -5.15 5.87 -15.57
C ARG A 376 -5.62 7.26 -15.15
N TYR A 377 -4.72 8.25 -15.20
CA TYR A 377 -5.10 9.64 -14.92
C TYR A 377 -6.22 10.10 -15.87
N SER A 378 -6.16 9.69 -17.14
CA SER A 378 -7.14 10.08 -18.14
C SER A 378 -8.48 9.35 -17.98
N THR A 379 -8.47 8.06 -17.61
CA THR A 379 -9.72 7.30 -17.34
C THR A 379 -10.41 7.79 -16.06
N GLN A 380 -9.65 8.21 -15.04
CA GLN A 380 -10.20 8.74 -13.80
C GLN A 380 -10.79 10.15 -13.95
N PHE A 381 -10.15 11.03 -14.71
CA PHE A 381 -10.51 12.47 -14.71
C PHE A 381 -11.03 13.02 -16.05
N ALA A 382 -10.84 12.29 -17.16
CA ALA A 382 -11.10 12.82 -18.50
C ALA A 382 -11.78 11.83 -19.45
N LEU A 383 -12.31 10.70 -18.97
CA LEU A 383 -12.83 9.65 -19.85
C LEU A 383 -13.95 10.12 -20.81
N PRO A 384 -14.96 10.91 -20.38
CA PRO A 384 -15.97 11.41 -21.32
C PRO A 384 -15.37 12.32 -22.41
N LEU A 385 -14.38 13.15 -22.04
CA LEU A 385 -13.69 14.03 -22.97
C LEU A 385 -12.83 13.23 -23.96
N LEU A 386 -12.13 12.19 -23.49
CA LEU A 386 -11.38 11.26 -24.32
C LEU A 386 -12.30 10.57 -25.34
N ALA A 387 -13.46 10.07 -24.91
CA ALA A 387 -14.42 9.42 -25.79
C ALA A 387 -14.95 10.36 -26.87
N ALA A 388 -15.30 11.60 -26.51
CA ALA A 388 -15.73 12.62 -27.48
C ALA A 388 -14.63 12.98 -28.49
N GLN A 389 -13.38 13.06 -28.06
CA GLN A 389 -12.21 13.30 -28.93
C GLN A 389 -11.99 12.17 -29.94
N ALA A 390 -12.23 10.91 -29.56
CA ALA A 390 -12.09 9.77 -30.48
C ALA A 390 -13.08 9.86 -31.66
N LEU A 391 -14.30 10.33 -31.43
CA LEU A 391 -15.32 10.42 -32.49
C LEU A 391 -14.98 11.48 -33.54
N ARG A 392 -14.33 12.57 -33.14
CA ARG A 392 -14.11 13.78 -33.96
C ARG A 392 -12.84 13.78 -34.81
N HIS A 393 -11.99 12.76 -34.69
CA HIS A 393 -10.66 12.80 -35.27
C HIS A 393 -10.26 11.57 -36.07
N GLY A 394 -9.25 11.74 -36.93
CA GLY A 394 -8.71 10.67 -37.78
C GLY A 394 -8.09 9.51 -36.99
N TRP A 395 -7.83 8.41 -37.69
CA TRP A 395 -7.44 7.11 -37.11
C TRP A 395 -6.30 7.18 -36.08
N ARG A 396 -5.29 8.04 -36.28
CA ARG A 396 -4.16 8.21 -35.35
C ARG A 396 -4.57 8.70 -33.96
N ARG A 397 -5.52 9.64 -33.88
CA ARG A 397 -6.03 10.14 -32.59
C ARG A 397 -6.96 9.11 -31.95
N ARG A 398 -7.75 8.38 -32.74
CA ARG A 398 -8.55 7.25 -32.25
C ARG A 398 -7.69 6.16 -31.62
N THR A 399 -6.59 5.79 -32.25
CA THR A 399 -5.64 4.82 -31.70
C THR A 399 -4.96 5.33 -30.43
N ALA A 400 -4.62 6.63 -30.37
CA ALA A 400 -4.04 7.26 -29.18
C ALA A 400 -5.02 7.25 -27.98
N VAL A 401 -6.30 7.56 -28.23
CA VAL A 401 -7.33 7.48 -27.18
C VAL A 401 -7.56 6.03 -26.75
N ALA A 402 -7.69 5.10 -27.70
CA ALA A 402 -7.91 3.69 -27.40
C ALA A 402 -6.78 3.10 -26.55
N THR A 403 -5.52 3.44 -26.85
CA THR A 403 -4.39 2.96 -26.04
C THR A 403 -4.36 3.55 -24.63
N LEU A 404 -4.83 4.79 -24.42
CA LEU A 404 -4.91 5.38 -23.07
C LEU A 404 -6.07 4.81 -22.26
N ALA A 405 -7.21 4.56 -22.88
CA ALA A 405 -8.39 4.03 -22.21
C ALA A 405 -8.27 2.52 -21.91
N LEU A 406 -7.79 1.73 -22.88
CA LEU A 406 -7.75 0.27 -22.77
C LEU A 406 -6.39 -0.25 -22.26
N GLY A 407 -5.32 0.50 -22.51
CA GLY A 407 -3.94 0.09 -22.23
C GLY A 407 -3.68 -0.30 -20.78
N PRO A 408 -4.04 0.54 -19.78
CA PRO A 408 -3.85 0.21 -18.38
C PRO A 408 -4.51 -1.12 -17.99
N ALA A 409 -5.81 -1.25 -18.28
CA ALA A 409 -6.59 -2.42 -17.94
C ALA A 409 -6.09 -3.69 -18.66
N LEU A 410 -5.80 -3.61 -19.97
CA LEU A 410 -5.27 -4.76 -20.73
C LEU A 410 -3.88 -5.17 -20.27
N THR A 411 -3.02 -4.22 -19.89
CA THR A 411 -1.67 -4.50 -19.38
C THR A 411 -1.74 -5.18 -18.02
N GLU A 412 -2.66 -4.77 -17.15
CA GLU A 412 -2.88 -5.46 -15.88
C GLU A 412 -3.47 -6.85 -16.06
N TRP A 413 -4.50 -6.98 -16.91
CA TRP A 413 -5.10 -8.27 -17.24
C TRP A 413 -4.08 -9.26 -17.82
N ALA A 414 -3.22 -8.81 -18.74
CA ALA A 414 -2.19 -9.64 -19.36
C ALA A 414 -1.13 -10.11 -18.36
N ARG A 415 -0.82 -9.30 -17.33
CA ARG A 415 0.13 -9.64 -16.27
C ARG A 415 -0.44 -10.57 -15.21
N ARG A 416 -1.68 -10.32 -14.76
CA ARG A 416 -2.32 -11.09 -13.68
C ARG A 416 -3.03 -12.35 -14.17
N ARG A 417 -3.45 -12.38 -15.44
CA ARG A 417 -4.28 -13.44 -16.05
C ARG A 417 -5.44 -13.88 -15.13
N PRO A 418 -6.29 -12.95 -14.69
CA PRO A 418 -7.36 -13.27 -13.76
C PRO A 418 -8.42 -14.16 -14.42
N ALA A 419 -9.19 -14.88 -13.61
CA ALA A 419 -10.27 -15.77 -14.08
C ALA A 419 -11.54 -15.01 -14.51
N ILE A 420 -11.37 -14.05 -15.43
CA ILE A 420 -12.35 -13.16 -16.04
C ILE A 420 -11.84 -12.79 -17.45
N ASP A 421 -12.74 -12.74 -18.44
CA ASP A 421 -12.35 -12.39 -19.81
C ASP A 421 -11.91 -10.91 -19.92
N PRO A 422 -11.07 -10.57 -20.91
CA PRO A 422 -10.47 -9.24 -21.00
C PRO A 422 -11.52 -8.14 -21.21
N ALA A 423 -12.62 -8.41 -21.92
CA ALA A 423 -13.65 -7.40 -22.16
C ALA A 423 -14.36 -7.00 -20.86
N ARG A 424 -14.80 -8.00 -20.09
CA ARG A 424 -15.42 -7.81 -18.78
C ARG A 424 -14.45 -7.19 -17.75
N TYR A 425 -13.16 -7.54 -17.81
CA TYR A 425 -12.15 -6.93 -16.96
C TYR A 425 -11.98 -5.44 -17.27
N VAL A 426 -11.84 -5.08 -18.55
CA VAL A 426 -11.68 -3.70 -18.99
C VAL A 426 -12.90 -2.85 -18.64
N ALA A 427 -14.12 -3.36 -18.88
CA ALA A 427 -15.35 -2.66 -18.50
C ALA A 427 -15.40 -2.38 -16.99
N GLY A 428 -15.05 -3.37 -16.17
CA GLY A 428 -14.94 -3.22 -14.73
C GLY A 428 -13.90 -2.19 -14.30
N HIS A 429 -12.72 -2.23 -14.91
CA HIS A 429 -11.62 -1.30 -14.63
C HIS A 429 -11.98 0.15 -14.98
N LEU A 430 -12.67 0.38 -16.10
CA LEU A 430 -13.13 1.71 -16.47
C LEU A 430 -14.19 2.22 -15.49
N ALA A 431 -15.12 1.38 -15.05
CA ALA A 431 -16.13 1.74 -14.05
C ALA A 431 -15.48 2.06 -12.70
N ASP A 432 -14.49 1.27 -12.28
CA ASP A 432 -13.71 1.47 -11.05
C ASP A 432 -12.96 2.82 -11.08
N ASP A 433 -12.22 3.10 -12.16
CA ASP A 433 -11.52 4.38 -12.36
C ASP A 433 -12.49 5.58 -12.34
N LEU A 434 -13.63 5.47 -13.01
CA LEU A 434 -14.66 6.51 -13.00
C LEU A 434 -15.22 6.74 -11.59
N ALA A 435 -15.52 5.68 -10.85
CA ALA A 435 -16.04 5.78 -9.49
C ALA A 435 -15.03 6.44 -8.55
N TYR A 436 -13.78 5.98 -8.57
CA TYR A 436 -12.70 6.58 -7.79
C TYR A 436 -12.46 8.04 -8.17
N GLY A 437 -12.31 8.34 -9.47
CA GLY A 437 -12.09 9.70 -9.97
C GLY A 437 -13.23 10.67 -9.63
N SER A 438 -14.48 10.20 -9.70
CA SER A 438 -15.66 10.97 -9.24
C SER A 438 -15.58 11.29 -7.76
N GLY A 439 -15.14 10.33 -6.93
CA GLY A 439 -14.90 10.55 -5.51
C GLY A 439 -13.81 11.59 -5.25
N VAL A 440 -12.70 11.54 -5.99
CA VAL A 440 -11.62 12.53 -5.89
C VAL A 440 -12.11 13.93 -6.23
N LEU A 441 -12.90 14.08 -7.31
CA LEU A 441 -13.51 15.36 -7.69
C LEU A 441 -14.46 15.88 -6.61
N ALA A 442 -15.30 15.02 -6.04
CA ALA A 442 -16.19 15.38 -4.94
C ALA A 442 -15.39 15.86 -3.70
N GLY A 443 -14.34 15.13 -3.31
CA GLY A 443 -13.44 15.54 -2.24
C GLY A 443 -12.76 16.89 -2.50
N CYS A 444 -12.33 17.14 -3.74
CA CYS A 444 -11.77 18.43 -4.16
C CYS A 444 -12.76 19.58 -3.99
N VAL A 445 -14.03 19.38 -4.36
CA VAL A 445 -15.11 20.37 -4.17
C VAL A 445 -15.36 20.62 -2.69
N THR A 446 -15.53 19.56 -1.89
CA THR A 446 -15.79 19.66 -0.44
C THR A 446 -14.68 20.43 0.29
N HIS A 447 -13.41 20.15 -0.04
CA HIS A 447 -12.26 20.79 0.59
C HIS A 447 -11.73 22.02 -0.15
N ARG A 448 -12.43 22.49 -1.20
CA ARG A 448 -12.07 23.67 -2.00
C ARG A 448 -10.61 23.67 -2.48
N THR A 449 -10.15 22.53 -2.98
CA THR A 449 -8.76 22.34 -3.42
C THR A 449 -8.69 21.62 -4.75
N THR A 450 -7.64 21.88 -5.53
CA THR A 450 -7.35 21.13 -6.76
C THR A 450 -6.07 20.31 -6.65
N LEU A 451 -5.42 20.30 -5.49
CA LEU A 451 -4.13 19.62 -5.29
C LEU A 451 -4.17 18.13 -5.68
N PRO A 452 -5.20 17.33 -5.34
CA PRO A 452 -5.27 15.91 -5.74
C PRO A 452 -5.36 15.68 -7.25
N LEU A 453 -5.67 16.71 -8.04
CA LEU A 453 -5.78 16.62 -9.49
C LEU A 453 -4.48 17.03 -10.18
N ARG A 454 -3.53 17.66 -9.47
CA ARG A 454 -2.32 18.23 -10.08
C ARG A 454 -1.24 17.16 -10.25
N PRO A 455 -0.79 16.87 -11.49
CA PRO A 455 0.37 16.01 -11.70
C PRO A 455 1.62 16.61 -11.06
N ALA A 456 2.50 15.74 -10.54
CA ALA A 456 3.81 16.12 -10.05
C ALA A 456 4.87 15.91 -11.14
N ILE A 457 5.85 16.81 -11.22
CA ILE A 457 7.03 16.61 -12.06
C ILE A 457 8.11 15.96 -11.19
N GLY A 458 8.48 14.73 -11.52
CA GLY A 458 9.55 14.00 -10.86
C GLY A 458 10.89 14.69 -11.11
N ARG A 459 11.33 15.50 -10.15
CA ARG A 459 12.70 16.05 -10.14
C ARG A 459 13.64 14.96 -9.66
N HIS A 460 14.78 14.79 -10.33
CA HIS A 460 15.91 14.06 -9.75
C HIS A 460 16.34 14.82 -8.50
N ARG A 461 15.95 14.37 -7.30
CA ARG A 461 16.62 14.81 -6.07
C ARG A 461 18.08 14.39 -6.24
N LYS A 462 18.96 15.39 -6.37
CA LYS A 462 20.39 15.22 -6.10
C LYS A 462 20.48 15.02 -4.59
N GLU A 463 20.43 13.77 -4.15
CA GLU A 463 20.89 13.37 -2.81
C GLU A 463 22.19 12.59 -2.96
#